data_AF-J9E993-F1
#
_entry.id   AF-J9E993-F1
#
_cell.length_a   1.000
_cell.length_b   1.000
_cell.length_c   1.000
_cell.angle_alpha   90.00
_cell.angle_beta   90.00
_cell.angle_gamma   90.00
#
_symmetry.space_group_name_H-M   'P 1'
#
loop_
_entity.id
_entity.type
_entity.pdbx_description
1 polymer ?
#
loop_
_entity_poly.entity_id
_entity_poly.type
_entity_poly.pdbx_seq_one_letter_code
_entity_poly.pdbx_strand_id
1 'polypeptide(L)'
;MFGTVDSWLIYKLTGKHITDVTNASRTLLISMETLNWSEELCNFFGIPMSILPEIRSSAEIYATICLGTLTGIAISGCLGDQQAALFGEYCFEPGETKCTYGTGTFMLTNIGSNMIINKMA
;
A
#
# COMPACT_ATOMS: atom_id res chain seq x y z
N MET A 1 13.01 11.14 5.89
CA MET A 1 12.09 10.55 4.89
C MET A 1 11.92 9.08 5.25
N PHE A 2 10.69 8.63 5.36
CA PHE A 2 10.28 7.24 5.63
C PHE A 2 9.57 6.66 4.40
N GLY A 3 9.62 5.36 4.19
CA GLY A 3 8.80 4.73 3.16
C GLY A 3 9.05 3.23 3.10
N THR A 4 8.03 2.50 2.67
CA THR A 4 8.13 1.11 2.23
C THR A 4 8.86 1.02 0.88
N VAL A 5 9.12 -0.19 0.39
CA VAL A 5 9.95 -0.41 -0.81
C VAL A 5 9.35 0.24 -2.06
N ASP A 6 8.03 0.20 -2.21
CA ASP A 6 7.28 0.90 -3.28
C ASP A 6 7.55 2.40 -3.26
N SER A 7 7.48 3.03 -2.08
CA SER A 7 7.70 4.47 -1.93
C SER A 7 9.12 4.86 -2.29
N TRP A 8 10.10 4.03 -1.90
CA TRP A 8 11.49 4.22 -2.31
C TRP A 8 11.64 4.12 -3.84
N LEU A 9 11.07 3.11 -4.49
CA LEU A 9 11.15 2.95 -5.95
C LEU A 9 10.51 4.14 -6.68
N ILE A 10 9.30 4.55 -6.29
CA ILE A 10 8.61 5.72 -6.87
C ILE A 10 9.46 6.97 -6.70
N TYR A 11 10.01 7.19 -5.51
CA TYR A 11 10.90 8.33 -5.25
C TYR A 11 12.15 8.30 -6.11
N LYS A 12 12.81 7.14 -6.24
CA LYS A 12 14.02 7.01 -7.06
C LYS A 12 13.76 7.26 -8.55
N LEU A 13 12.58 6.96 -9.05
CA LEU A 13 12.21 7.12 -10.46
C LEU A 13 11.63 8.49 -10.80
N THR A 14 11.02 9.17 -9.83
CA THR A 14 10.17 10.36 -10.09
C THR A 14 10.45 11.55 -9.16
N GLY A 15 11.20 11.36 -8.08
CA GLY A 15 11.38 12.33 -7.00
C GLY A 15 10.14 12.52 -6.11
N LYS A 16 9.03 11.83 -6.38
CA LYS A 16 7.79 11.92 -5.60
C LYS A 16 7.80 10.96 -4.43
N HIS A 17 7.36 11.43 -3.27
CA HIS A 17 7.33 10.66 -2.04
C HIS A 17 5.89 10.17 -1.78
N ILE A 18 5.56 9.04 -2.39
CA ILE A 18 4.19 8.49 -2.47
C ILE A 18 4.23 7.02 -2.06
N THR A 19 3.13 6.49 -1.52
CA THR A 19 2.87 5.05 -1.32
C THR A 19 1.40 4.77 -1.66
N ASP A 20 1.02 3.51 -1.88
CA ASP A 20 -0.39 3.15 -2.00
C ASP A 20 -1.01 2.70 -0.66
N VAL A 21 -2.33 2.70 -0.59
CA VAL A 21 -3.09 2.26 0.60
C VAL A 21 -2.73 0.85 1.08
N THR A 22 -2.41 -0.08 0.17
CA THR A 22 -2.10 -1.46 0.55
C THR A 22 -0.74 -1.56 1.23
N ASN A 23 0.29 -0.86 0.74
CA ASN A 23 1.60 -0.79 1.41
C ASN A 23 1.53 0.02 2.71
N ALA A 24 0.82 1.16 2.71
CA ALA A 24 0.61 1.95 3.92
C ALA A 24 -0.07 1.15 5.05
N SER A 25 -1.00 0.24 4.73
CA SER A 25 -1.64 -0.66 5.70
C SER A 25 -0.69 -1.60 6.43
N ARG A 26 0.54 -1.81 5.92
CA ARG A 26 1.55 -2.69 6.52
C ARG A 26 2.46 -1.99 7.51
N THR A 27 2.28 -0.69 7.71
CA THR A 27 3.17 0.15 8.55
C THR A 27 2.75 0.23 10.02
N LEU A 28 1.53 -0.18 10.35
CA LEU A 28 0.87 0.08 11.64
C LEU A 28 0.65 1.58 11.94
N LEU A 29 0.74 2.46 10.94
CA LEU A 29 0.56 3.90 11.10
C LEU A 29 -0.70 4.44 10.40
N ILE A 30 -1.43 3.61 9.65
CA ILE A 30 -2.66 4.03 8.96
C ILE A 30 -3.88 3.82 9.85
N SER A 31 -4.87 4.71 9.77
CA SER A 31 -6.22 4.47 10.24
C SER A 31 -6.99 3.69 9.17
N MET A 32 -7.53 2.52 9.52
CA MET A 32 -8.33 1.70 8.60
C MET A 32 -9.71 2.31 8.28
N GLU A 33 -10.17 3.26 9.09
CA GLU A 33 -11.42 3.99 8.85
C GLU A 33 -11.26 5.10 7.81
N THR A 34 -10.16 5.84 7.90
CA THR A 34 -9.90 7.01 7.03
C THR A 34 -8.99 6.71 5.84
N LEU A 35 -8.28 5.56 5.88
CA LEU A 35 -7.22 5.19 4.94
C LEU A 35 -6.12 6.25 4.83
N ASN A 36 -5.86 6.96 5.93
CA ASN A 36 -4.82 7.97 6.02
C ASN A 36 -3.95 7.75 7.26
N TRP A 37 -2.80 8.43 7.34
CA TRP A 37 -1.92 8.36 8.49
C TRP A 37 -2.65 8.78 9.76
N SER A 38 -2.58 7.94 10.80
CA SER A 38 -3.14 8.21 12.11
C SER A 38 -2.15 9.00 12.94
N GLU A 39 -2.54 10.23 13.31
CA GLU A 39 -1.77 11.07 14.23
C GLU A 39 -1.56 10.37 15.58
N GLU A 40 -2.56 9.65 16.09
CA GLU A 40 -2.47 8.88 17.33
C GLU A 40 -1.39 7.80 17.26
N LEU A 41 -1.40 6.98 16.19
CA LEU A 41 -0.39 5.92 16.00
C LEU A 41 1.00 6.51 15.79
N CYS A 42 1.11 7.59 15.01
CA CYS A 42 2.36 8.30 14.80
C CYS A 42 2.93 8.85 16.12
N ASN A 43 2.10 9.48 16.94
CA ASN A 43 2.48 9.99 18.25
C ASN A 43 2.89 8.85 19.20
N PHE A 44 2.16 7.73 19.20
CA PHE A 44 2.49 6.56 20.00
C PHE A 44 3.89 6.00 19.69
N PHE A 45 4.25 5.91 18.41
CA PHE A 45 5.58 5.45 17.98
C PHE A 45 6.65 6.56 17.95
N GLY A 46 6.30 7.81 18.24
CA GLY A 46 7.21 8.95 18.15
C GLY A 46 7.65 9.29 16.73
N ILE A 47 6.81 9.01 15.73
CA ILE A 47 7.09 9.23 14.31
C ILE A 47 6.49 10.57 13.86
N PRO A 48 7.31 11.53 13.38
CA PRO A 48 6.79 12.80 12.88
C PRO A 48 6.05 12.60 11.54
N MET A 49 4.78 13.00 11.43
CA MET A 49 4.01 12.80 10.19
C MET A 49 4.63 13.44 8.94
N SER A 50 5.42 14.50 9.11
CA SER A 50 6.10 15.20 8.00
C SER A 50 7.09 14.35 7.20
N ILE A 51 7.52 13.20 7.73
CA ILE A 51 8.44 12.30 7.02
C ILE A 51 7.72 11.18 6.27
N LEU A 52 6.40 11.09 6.34
CA LEU A 52 5.60 10.02 5.75
C LEU A 52 5.23 10.34 4.29
N PRO A 53 5.17 9.33 3.40
CA PRO A 53 4.77 9.54 2.02
C PRO A 53 3.30 9.92 1.91
N GLU A 54 2.93 10.60 0.84
CA GLU A 54 1.51 10.79 0.48
C GLU A 54 0.87 9.44 0.13
N ILE A 55 -0.24 9.09 0.77
CA ILE A 55 -1.00 7.88 0.47
C ILE A 55 -1.89 8.12 -0.75
N ARG A 56 -1.82 7.23 -1.73
CA ARG A 56 -2.61 7.23 -2.96
C ARG A 56 -3.37 5.91 -3.15
N SER A 57 -4.30 5.89 -4.08
CA SER A 57 -4.98 4.66 -4.48
C SER A 57 -4.02 3.70 -5.17
N SER A 58 -4.40 2.43 -5.29
CA SER A 58 -3.55 1.42 -5.94
C SER A 58 -3.52 1.50 -7.47
N ALA A 59 -4.36 2.32 -8.09
CA ALA A 59 -4.46 2.49 -9.53
C ALA A 59 -4.88 3.92 -9.92
N GLU A 60 -3.89 4.80 -10.07
CA GLU A 60 -4.02 6.15 -10.61
C GLU A 60 -2.65 6.60 -11.14
N ILE A 61 -2.59 7.64 -11.97
CA ILE A 61 -1.28 8.19 -12.40
C ILE A 61 -0.66 8.95 -11.22
N TYR A 62 0.36 8.37 -10.58
CA TYR A 62 1.06 8.98 -9.45
C TYR A 62 2.02 10.07 -9.90
N ALA A 63 2.80 9.74 -10.92
CA ALA A 63 3.95 10.50 -11.37
C ALA A 63 4.47 9.97 -12.70
N THR A 64 5.26 10.79 -13.39
CA THR A 64 5.97 10.41 -14.61
C THR A 64 7.45 10.19 -14.27
N ILE A 65 8.03 9.10 -14.78
CA ILE A 65 9.45 8.80 -14.62
C ILE A 65 10.27 9.94 -15.22
N CYS A 66 11.21 10.48 -14.45
CA CYS A 66 12.02 11.64 -14.83
C CYS A 66 13.51 11.32 -14.95
N LEU A 67 13.89 10.05 -14.81
CA LEU A 67 15.29 9.59 -14.83
C LEU A 67 15.44 8.28 -15.60
N GLY A 68 16.52 8.17 -16.37
CA GLY A 68 16.90 6.94 -17.07
C GLY A 68 16.14 6.69 -18.37
N THR A 69 16.26 5.47 -18.90
CA THR A 69 15.72 5.07 -20.20
C THR A 69 14.19 5.06 -20.28
N LEU A 70 13.51 5.02 -19.14
CA LEU A 70 12.05 5.00 -19.04
C LEU A 70 11.44 6.41 -18.84
N THR A 71 12.24 7.47 -19.01
CA THR A 71 11.79 8.85 -18.86
C THR A 71 10.57 9.14 -19.74
N GLY A 72 9.54 9.76 -19.16
CA GLY A 72 8.27 10.07 -19.84
C GLY A 72 7.18 9.02 -19.66
N ILE A 73 7.49 7.84 -19.14
CA ILE A 73 6.49 6.79 -18.84
C ILE A 73 5.81 7.11 -17.50
N ALA A 74 4.49 7.01 -17.47
CA ALA A 74 3.70 7.17 -16.25
C ALA A 74 3.79 5.93 -15.35
N ILE A 75 3.94 6.15 -14.04
CA ILE A 75 3.70 5.12 -13.03
C ILE A 75 2.23 5.24 -12.63
N SER A 76 1.44 4.18 -12.91
CA SER A 76 -0.01 4.21 -12.73
C SER A 76 -0.60 3.08 -11.87
N GLY A 77 0.25 2.23 -11.28
CA GLY A 77 -0.18 1.14 -10.41
C GLY A 77 0.85 0.84 -9.34
N CYS A 78 0.39 0.66 -8.11
CA CYS A 78 1.19 0.34 -6.94
C CYS A 78 0.36 -0.48 -5.97
N LEU A 79 0.82 -1.69 -5.66
CA LEU A 79 0.19 -2.60 -4.72
C LEU A 79 1.27 -3.34 -3.93
N GLY A 80 0.99 -3.64 -2.67
CA GLY A 80 1.74 -4.63 -1.89
C GLY A 80 1.70 -5.99 -2.58
N ASP A 81 2.79 -6.74 -2.52
CA ASP A 81 2.99 -7.99 -3.25
C ASP A 81 1.83 -9.00 -3.06
N GLN A 82 1.37 -9.19 -1.82
CA GLN A 82 0.33 -10.16 -1.51
C GLN A 82 -1.04 -9.74 -2.04
N GLN A 83 -1.36 -8.43 -1.96
CA GLN A 83 -2.58 -7.84 -2.53
C GLN A 83 -2.53 -7.80 -4.05
N ALA A 84 -1.37 -7.53 -4.64
CA ALA A 84 -1.15 -7.61 -6.08
C ALA A 84 -1.39 -9.03 -6.60
N ALA A 85 -0.94 -10.05 -5.86
CA ALA A 85 -1.20 -11.45 -6.21
C ALA A 85 -2.68 -11.83 -6.03
N LEU A 86 -3.37 -11.33 -5.01
CA LEU A 86 -4.84 -11.49 -4.88
C LEU A 86 -5.56 -10.88 -6.09
N PHE A 87 -5.16 -9.67 -6.50
CA PHE A 87 -5.72 -8.98 -7.66
C PHE A 87 -5.40 -9.70 -8.99
N GLY A 88 -4.18 -10.20 -9.14
CA GLY A 88 -3.74 -10.94 -10.33
C GLY A 88 -4.42 -12.31 -10.51
N GLU A 89 -4.90 -12.91 -9.42
CA GLU A 89 -5.71 -14.14 -9.41
C GLU A 89 -7.22 -13.85 -9.56
N TYR A 90 -7.59 -12.63 -9.99
CA TYR A 90 -8.96 -12.22 -10.24
C TYR A 90 -9.92 -12.37 -9.05
N CYS A 91 -9.39 -12.32 -7.81
CA CYS A 91 -10.18 -12.42 -6.58
C CYS A 91 -10.93 -11.10 -6.26
N PHE A 92 -11.83 -10.69 -7.14
CA PHE A 92 -12.55 -9.41 -7.07
C PHE A 92 -13.82 -9.45 -6.22
N GLU A 93 -14.40 -10.64 -6.04
CA GLU A 93 -15.65 -10.82 -5.31
C GLU A 93 -15.41 -11.20 -3.84
N PRO A 94 -16.28 -10.76 -2.92
CA PRO A 94 -16.20 -11.15 -1.52
C PRO A 94 -16.23 -12.68 -1.33
N GLY A 95 -15.31 -13.20 -0.52
CA GLY A 95 -15.11 -14.63 -0.26
C GLY A 95 -14.01 -15.27 -1.11
N GLU A 96 -13.64 -14.66 -2.24
CA GLU A 96 -12.53 -15.16 -3.05
C GLU A 96 -11.21 -15.03 -2.29
N THR A 97 -10.45 -16.11 -2.29
CA THR A 97 -9.27 -16.28 -1.43
C THR A 97 -8.10 -16.78 -2.23
N LYS A 98 -6.96 -16.14 -2.02
CA LYS A 98 -5.68 -16.52 -2.61
C LYS A 98 -4.69 -16.89 -1.52
N CYS A 99 -3.85 -17.88 -1.81
CA CYS A 99 -2.78 -18.33 -0.93
C CYS A 99 -1.46 -18.37 -1.71
N THR A 100 -0.46 -17.58 -1.31
CA THR A 100 0.91 -17.71 -1.86
C THR A 100 1.71 -18.64 -0.99
N TYR A 101 2.22 -19.72 -1.59
CA TYR A 101 3.12 -20.68 -0.95
C TYR A 101 4.57 -20.35 -1.32
N GLY A 102 5.39 -20.08 -0.31
CA GLY A 102 6.83 -19.89 -0.43
C GLY A 102 7.52 -20.31 0.87
N THR A 103 8.64 -19.69 1.23
CA THR A 103 9.29 -19.92 2.54
C THR A 103 8.36 -19.55 3.71
N GLY A 104 7.50 -18.55 3.50
CA GLY A 104 6.31 -18.30 4.32
C GLY A 104 5.04 -18.45 3.47
N THR A 105 3.90 -18.67 4.14
CA THR A 105 2.59 -18.78 3.49
C THR A 105 1.71 -17.60 3.89
N PHE A 106 1.15 -16.90 2.90
CA PHE A 106 0.22 -15.80 3.11
C PHE A 106 -1.11 -16.10 2.44
N MET A 107 -2.18 -16.10 3.22
CA MET A 107 -3.56 -16.26 2.76
C MET A 107 -4.30 -14.94 2.90
N LEU A 108 -4.94 -14.50 1.83
CA LEU A 108 -5.74 -13.28 1.78
C LEU A 108 -7.11 -13.63 1.22
N THR A 109 -8.16 -13.13 1.87
CA THR A 109 -9.55 -13.25 1.42
C THR A 109 -10.09 -11.85 1.17
N ASN A 110 -10.72 -11.65 0.01
CA ASN A 110 -11.46 -10.42 -0.28
C ASN A 110 -12.74 -10.40 0.58
N ILE A 111 -12.95 -9.35 1.38
CA ILE A 111 -14.14 -9.18 2.23
C ILE A 111 -15.11 -8.12 1.70
N GLY A 112 -14.87 -7.62 0.49
CA GLY A 112 -15.55 -6.47 -0.09
C GLY A 112 -15.29 -5.18 0.70
N SER A 113 -16.25 -4.27 0.64
CA SER A 113 -16.15 -2.95 1.29
C SER A 113 -16.51 -2.95 2.78
N ASN A 114 -16.95 -4.09 3.31
CA ASN A 114 -17.37 -4.21 4.70
C ASN A 114 -16.18 -4.62 5.56
N MET A 115 -15.53 -3.64 6.18
CA MET A 115 -14.45 -3.90 7.13
C MET A 115 -14.96 -4.79 8.28
N ILE A 116 -14.32 -5.94 8.49
CA ILE A 116 -14.62 -6.85 9.59
C ILE A 116 -13.66 -6.54 10.74
N ILE A 117 -14.14 -5.81 11.75
CA ILE A 117 -13.40 -5.59 13.00
C ILE A 117 -13.81 -6.71 13.95
N ASN A 118 -12.92 -7.67 14.18
CA ASN A 118 -13.16 -8.68 15.18
C ASN A 118 -12.99 -8.04 16.56
N LYS A 119 -14.05 -8.01 17.37
CA LYS A 119 -13.88 -7.70 18.79
C LYS A 119 -13.13 -8.88 19.39
N MET A 120 -11.95 -8.64 19.95
CA MET A 120 -11.34 -9.66 20.80
C MET A 120 -12.36 -9.99 21.91
N ALA A 121 -12.65 -11.28 22.07
CA ALA A 121 -13.40 -11.78 23.21
C ALA A 121 -12.65 -11.51 24.52
#